data_AF-A0A1G9Y7A6-F1
#
_entry.id   AF-A0A1G9Y7A6-F1
#
_cell.length_a   1.000
_cell.length_b   1.000
_cell.length_c   1.000
_cell.angle_alpha   90.00
_cell.angle_beta   90.00
_cell.angle_gamma   90.00
#
_symmetry.space_group_name_H-M   'P 1'
#
loop_
_entity.id
_entity.type
_entity.pdbx_description
1 polymer ?
#
loop_
_entity_poly.entity_id
_entity_poly.type
_entity_poly.pdbx_seq_one_letter_code
_entity_poly.pdbx_strand_id
1 'polypeptide(L)'
;MKIREWGQVASVPSVEALLRLVGREPSARASGRWPDLEQRVGFSFPEDYKQLASALPSGCFNNQIAVRFPPAGPADTDSYLAELADNSALAREAQEAGDCPYPVYPDPGGLIFWGSSLESDTFFWRPVGDDPDQWTVVVCDPYRMEWEEHETTMSAFLLGLVTGELSSDVLGDSVPTGNDATFTPFTSQPAESEAQPLTAEDKAGYWRRSPLPSWSAEPAGRFADLRELVGGDYGARPLPWEDIEREFGFVFPQDYRKCLEHFGPGDFRGIRLMAPRCANLDYDLGVLLQRMRATADQRSPATRVPFYPEPGGAIAWGTVGEHHVLLRAPMHEDPQKWNCVMTGWEIRSTNVFEHSITGLIYGYLTKEGGLINALPGARELDTAGGELFRPA
;
A
#
# COMPACT_ATOMS: atom_id res chain seq x y z
N MET A 1 -8.59 -1.09 31.20
CA MET A 1 -7.13 -1.31 31.22
C MET A 1 -6.81 -2.41 32.23
N LYS A 2 -6.72 -3.66 31.78
CA LYS A 2 -6.21 -4.78 32.59
C LYS A 2 -4.88 -5.17 31.99
N ILE A 3 -3.81 -4.77 32.65
CA ILE A 3 -2.44 -5.15 32.30
C ILE A 3 -2.29 -6.64 32.62
N ARG A 4 -2.01 -7.46 31.61
CA ARG A 4 -1.45 -8.80 31.81
C ARG A 4 0.06 -8.65 31.64
N GLU A 5 0.79 -8.87 32.72
CA GLU A 5 2.25 -8.93 32.73
C GLU A 5 2.70 -10.15 31.90
N TRP A 6 3.38 -9.90 30.78
CA TRP A 6 4.16 -10.94 30.09
C TRP A 6 5.60 -10.83 30.60
N GLY A 7 6.06 -11.87 31.27
CA GLY A 7 7.39 -11.92 31.88
C GLY A 7 8.51 -12.01 30.86
N GLN A 8 9.61 -11.30 31.16
CA GLN A 8 10.97 -11.40 30.59
C GLN A 8 11.09 -11.81 29.10
N VAL A 9 11.37 -10.80 28.28
CA VAL A 9 11.86 -10.86 26.90
C VAL A 9 12.93 -11.94 26.72
N ALA A 10 12.59 -13.02 26.02
CA ALA A 10 13.52 -14.09 25.68
C ALA A 10 13.74 -14.12 24.15
N SER A 11 14.72 -13.36 23.67
CA SER A 11 15.04 -13.22 22.24
C SER A 11 15.67 -14.48 21.62
N VAL A 12 16.59 -15.14 22.33
CA VAL A 12 17.33 -16.31 21.82
C VAL A 12 16.45 -17.56 21.62
N PRO A 13 15.53 -17.93 22.55
CA PRO A 13 14.64 -19.07 22.34
C PRO A 13 13.71 -18.92 21.13
N SER A 14 13.27 -17.68 20.84
CA SER A 14 12.32 -17.43 19.75
C SER A 14 12.96 -17.57 18.36
N VAL A 15 14.21 -17.12 18.19
CA VAL A 15 14.97 -17.34 16.94
C VAL A 15 15.16 -18.83 16.67
N GLU A 16 15.62 -19.59 17.67
CA GLU A 16 15.80 -21.03 17.51
C GLU A 16 14.49 -21.76 17.19
N ALA A 17 13.38 -21.37 17.83
CA ALA A 17 12.06 -21.93 17.58
C ALA A 17 11.59 -21.65 16.15
N LEU A 18 11.71 -20.40 15.68
CA LEU A 18 11.38 -20.01 14.30
C LEU A 18 12.18 -20.81 13.27
N LEU A 19 13.49 -20.98 13.49
CA LEU A 19 14.35 -21.76 12.59
C LEU A 19 13.97 -23.24 12.57
N ARG A 20 13.69 -23.84 13.74
CA ARG A 20 13.21 -25.22 13.84
C ARG A 20 11.88 -25.43 13.11
N LEU A 21 10.94 -24.49 13.25
CA LEU A 21 9.64 -24.54 12.58
C LEU A 21 9.77 -24.63 11.05
N VAL A 22 10.78 -23.98 10.47
CA VAL A 22 10.99 -23.94 9.02
C VAL A 22 12.07 -24.92 8.54
N GLY A 23 12.49 -25.85 9.40
CA GLY A 23 13.51 -26.86 9.09
C GLY A 23 14.87 -26.27 8.77
N ARG A 24 15.32 -25.28 9.55
CA ARG A 24 16.65 -24.65 9.46
C ARG A 24 17.38 -24.77 10.79
N GLU A 25 18.70 -24.89 10.70
CA GLU A 25 19.58 -24.88 11.87
C GLU A 25 20.10 -23.46 12.13
N PRO A 26 20.27 -23.06 13.41
CA PRO A 26 20.94 -21.81 13.75
C PRO A 26 22.35 -21.78 13.14
N SER A 27 22.63 -20.74 12.35
CA SER A 27 23.96 -20.52 11.79
C SER A 27 24.73 -19.56 12.71
N ALA A 28 25.92 -19.96 13.17
CA ALA A 28 26.76 -19.14 14.05
C ALA A 28 27.50 -18.00 13.31
N ARG A 29 27.00 -17.55 12.14
CA ARG A 29 27.75 -16.68 11.23
C ARG A 29 26.88 -15.57 10.63
N ALA A 30 26.85 -14.43 11.33
CA ALA A 30 26.86 -13.12 10.70
C ALA A 30 28.03 -12.34 11.26
N SER A 31 29.13 -12.20 10.53
CA SER A 31 30.17 -11.28 11.00
C SER A 31 30.97 -10.74 9.83
N GLY A 32 30.51 -9.58 9.34
CA GLY A 32 31.26 -8.74 8.41
C GLY A 32 30.47 -7.53 7.91
N ARG A 33 29.19 -7.72 7.52
CA ARG A 33 28.42 -6.69 6.78
C ARG A 33 27.67 -5.66 7.62
N TRP A 34 27.37 -5.98 8.88
CA TRP A 34 26.50 -5.14 9.71
C TRP A 34 27.06 -3.74 9.98
N PRO A 35 28.35 -3.55 10.29
CA PRO A 35 28.88 -2.22 10.56
C PRO A 35 28.68 -1.22 9.40
N ASP A 36 28.90 -1.66 8.16
CA ASP A 36 28.72 -0.82 6.97
C ASP A 36 27.25 -0.45 6.76
N LEU A 37 26.33 -1.40 6.97
CA LEU A 37 24.89 -1.14 6.85
C LEU A 37 24.39 -0.22 7.96
N GLU A 38 24.78 -0.47 9.20
CA GLU A 38 24.43 0.34 10.37
C GLU A 38 24.94 1.78 10.21
N GLN A 39 26.12 1.97 9.62
CA GLN A 39 26.62 3.29 9.27
C GLN A 39 25.75 3.99 8.20
N ARG A 40 25.24 3.24 7.21
CA ARG A 40 24.37 3.79 6.15
C ARG A 40 22.98 4.17 6.67
N VAL A 41 22.38 3.34 7.53
CA VAL A 41 21.04 3.59 8.08
C VAL A 41 21.05 4.47 9.34
N GLY A 42 22.21 4.66 9.97
CA GLY A 42 22.33 5.52 11.15
C GLY A 42 21.79 4.91 12.46
N PHE A 43 21.53 3.60 12.49
CA PHE A 43 21.10 2.87 13.68
C PHE A 43 21.69 1.44 13.69
N SER A 44 21.74 0.83 14.87
CA SER A 44 22.14 -0.57 15.04
C SER A 44 20.93 -1.50 15.02
N PHE A 45 21.06 -2.68 14.42
CA PHE A 45 19.95 -3.65 14.37
C PHE A 45 19.92 -4.53 15.63
N PRO A 46 18.72 -4.96 16.08
CA PRO A 46 18.57 -5.97 17.11
C PRO A 46 19.29 -7.28 16.76
N GLU A 47 19.85 -7.95 17.75
CA GLU A 47 20.63 -9.17 17.57
C GLU A 47 19.77 -10.35 17.05
N ASP A 48 18.50 -10.42 17.45
CA ASP A 48 17.59 -11.47 16.98
C ASP A 48 17.30 -11.36 15.46
N TYR A 49 17.16 -10.14 14.96
CA TYR A 49 17.05 -9.85 13.54
C TYR A 49 18.33 -10.24 12.79
N LYS A 50 19.52 -9.93 13.35
CA LYS A 50 20.80 -10.31 12.75
C LYS A 50 20.94 -11.83 12.64
N GLN A 51 20.52 -12.58 13.66
CA GLN A 51 20.56 -14.04 13.66
C GLN A 51 19.60 -14.63 12.61
N LEU A 52 18.35 -14.13 12.53
CA LEU A 52 17.41 -14.57 11.49
C LEU A 52 17.92 -14.27 10.08
N ALA A 53 18.43 -13.06 9.85
CA ALA A 53 19.02 -12.64 8.57
C ALA A 53 20.26 -13.44 8.15
N SER A 54 20.85 -14.20 9.07
CA SER A 54 22.02 -15.07 8.83
C SER A 54 21.65 -16.50 8.48
N ALA A 55 20.42 -16.90 8.80
CA ALA A 55 19.90 -18.24 8.57
C ALA A 55 18.83 -18.27 7.46
N LEU A 56 18.17 -17.15 7.19
CA LEU A 56 17.10 -17.01 6.22
C LEU A 56 17.40 -15.90 5.21
N PRO A 57 17.09 -16.09 3.91
CA PRO A 57 16.96 -14.97 2.99
C PRO A 57 15.69 -14.17 3.31
N SER A 58 15.50 -13.00 2.71
CA SER A 58 14.19 -12.32 2.76
C SER A 58 13.11 -13.26 2.24
N GLY A 59 11.93 -13.28 2.87
CA GLY A 59 10.88 -14.21 2.50
C GLY A 59 9.62 -14.05 3.34
N CYS A 60 8.72 -15.00 3.18
CA CYS A 60 7.40 -14.98 3.80
C CYS A 60 7.19 -16.22 4.67
N PHE A 61 6.78 -16.02 5.93
CA PHE A 61 6.28 -17.08 6.79
C PHE A 61 4.78 -17.32 6.52
N ASN A 62 4.39 -18.59 6.40
CA ASN A 62 3.00 -19.02 6.15
C ASN A 62 2.35 -18.36 4.92
N ASN A 63 3.15 -17.84 3.98
CA ASN A 63 2.71 -16.97 2.88
C ASN A 63 1.88 -15.74 3.33
N GLN A 64 1.98 -15.36 4.60
CA GLN A 64 1.27 -14.23 5.19
C GLN A 64 2.21 -13.17 5.77
N ILE A 65 3.31 -13.55 6.41
CA ILE A 65 4.18 -12.61 7.12
C ILE A 65 5.50 -12.43 6.38
N ALA A 66 5.60 -11.30 5.68
CA ALA A 66 6.73 -10.91 4.86
C ALA A 66 7.83 -10.25 5.71
N VAL A 67 9.02 -10.84 5.71
CA VAL A 67 10.19 -10.32 6.44
C VAL A 67 11.28 -9.93 5.45
N ARG A 68 11.81 -8.72 5.60
CA ARG A 68 12.87 -8.19 4.75
C ARG A 68 14.19 -8.24 5.50
N PHE A 69 15.17 -8.90 4.90
CA PHE A 69 16.55 -8.88 5.36
C PHE A 69 17.43 -8.12 4.35
N PRO A 70 18.44 -7.38 4.83
CA PRO A 70 19.42 -6.80 3.94
C PRO A 70 20.15 -7.93 3.18
N PRO A 71 20.30 -7.80 1.87
CA PRO A 71 20.99 -8.79 1.04
C PRO A 71 22.50 -8.73 1.27
N ALA A 72 23.23 -9.71 0.76
CA ALA A 72 24.69 -9.80 0.96
C ALA A 72 25.48 -8.84 0.04
N GLY A 73 24.86 -8.31 -1.02
CA GLY A 73 25.52 -7.49 -2.05
C GLY A 73 25.01 -6.02 -2.09
N PRO A 74 25.81 -5.10 -2.66
CA PRO A 74 25.50 -3.67 -2.67
C PRO A 74 24.28 -3.29 -3.53
N ALA A 75 24.10 -3.90 -4.70
CA ALA A 75 22.99 -3.55 -5.61
C ALA A 75 21.62 -3.81 -4.98
N ASP A 76 21.48 -4.91 -4.25
CA ASP A 76 20.23 -5.27 -3.59
C ASP A 76 20.06 -4.50 -2.25
N THR A 77 21.15 -3.93 -1.69
CA THR A 77 21.06 -3.11 -0.46
C THR A 77 20.29 -1.82 -0.73
N ASP A 78 20.39 -1.26 -1.93
CA ASP A 78 19.66 -0.05 -2.30
C ASP A 78 18.14 -0.29 -2.35
N SER A 79 17.71 -1.48 -2.78
CA SER A 79 16.29 -1.88 -2.72
C SER A 79 15.78 -1.98 -1.29
N TYR A 80 16.58 -2.53 -0.38
CA TYR A 80 16.25 -2.58 1.05
C TYR A 80 16.11 -1.17 1.65
N LEU A 81 17.04 -0.26 1.31
CA LEU A 81 16.99 1.13 1.78
C LEU A 81 15.83 1.91 1.17
N ALA A 82 15.47 1.66 -0.09
CA ALA A 82 14.31 2.26 -0.72
C ALA A 82 13.01 1.83 -0.03
N GLU A 83 12.85 0.55 0.29
CA GLU A 83 11.67 0.05 1.01
C GLU A 83 11.56 0.62 2.43
N LEU A 84 12.69 0.74 3.14
CA LEU A 84 12.75 1.42 4.44
C LEU A 84 12.34 2.90 4.30
N ALA A 85 12.87 3.60 3.30
CA ALA A 85 12.57 5.01 3.07
C ALA A 85 11.09 5.22 2.71
N ASP A 86 10.51 4.37 1.86
CA ASP A 86 9.11 4.46 1.44
C ASP A 86 8.16 4.23 2.61
N ASN A 87 8.38 3.18 3.41
CA ASN A 87 7.55 2.93 4.58
C ASN A 87 7.70 4.03 5.64
N SER A 88 8.89 4.62 5.75
CA SER A 88 9.12 5.79 6.62
C SER A 88 8.40 7.04 6.10
N ALA A 89 8.37 7.27 4.79
CA ALA A 89 7.62 8.38 4.20
C ALA A 89 6.11 8.22 4.44
N LEU A 90 5.56 7.03 4.21
CA LEU A 90 4.14 6.75 4.46
C LEU A 90 3.77 6.87 5.95
N ALA A 91 4.62 6.39 6.86
CA ALA A 91 4.39 6.56 8.29
C ALA A 91 4.48 8.04 8.70
N ARG A 92 5.31 8.84 8.02
CA ARG A 92 5.42 10.28 8.27
C ARG A 92 4.21 11.05 7.78
N GLU A 93 3.66 10.70 6.62
CA GLU A 93 2.38 11.26 6.16
C GLU A 93 1.28 11.04 7.21
N ALA A 94 1.19 9.83 7.78
CA ALA A 94 0.25 9.54 8.86
C ALA A 94 0.57 10.33 10.14
N GLN A 95 1.85 10.57 10.46
CA GLN A 95 2.25 11.42 11.59
C GLN A 95 1.84 12.88 11.38
N GLU A 96 2.09 13.43 10.19
CA GLU A 96 1.75 14.81 9.84
C GLU A 96 0.23 15.04 9.81
N ALA A 97 -0.55 14.02 9.44
CA ALA A 97 -2.01 14.00 9.55
C ALA A 97 -2.52 13.84 11.01
N GLY A 98 -1.65 13.47 11.94
CA GLY A 98 -2.01 13.23 13.35
C GLY A 98 -2.56 11.83 13.64
N ASP A 99 -2.49 10.92 12.67
CA ASP A 99 -2.95 9.52 12.78
C ASP A 99 -1.88 8.60 13.38
N CYS A 100 -0.59 8.93 13.25
CA CYS A 100 0.51 8.20 13.87
C CYS A 100 0.97 8.87 15.18
N PRO A 101 0.91 8.20 16.34
CA PRO A 101 1.30 8.78 17.62
C PRO A 101 2.82 8.69 17.89
N TYR A 102 3.61 8.16 16.95
CA TYR A 102 5.04 7.90 17.13
C TYR A 102 5.92 8.81 16.27
N PRO A 103 7.14 9.15 16.72
CA PRO A 103 8.19 9.65 15.83
C PRO A 103 8.44 8.66 14.69
N VAL A 104 8.97 9.12 13.55
CA VAL A 104 9.21 8.28 12.38
C VAL A 104 10.65 8.44 11.92
N TYR A 105 11.33 7.34 11.60
CA TYR A 105 12.71 7.37 11.10
C TYR A 105 12.85 8.35 9.91
N PRO A 106 13.89 9.20 9.85
CA PRO A 106 15.13 9.17 10.63
C PRO A 106 15.13 10.04 11.89
N ASP A 107 13.97 10.52 12.36
CA ASP A 107 13.93 11.29 13.60
C ASP A 107 14.36 10.42 14.79
N PRO A 108 15.02 11.00 15.82
CA PRO A 108 15.44 10.26 16.99
C PRO A 108 14.28 9.50 17.66
N GLY A 109 14.47 8.20 17.88
CA GLY A 109 13.45 7.32 18.45
C GLY A 109 12.32 6.93 17.48
N GLY A 110 12.44 7.29 16.19
CA GLY A 110 11.41 7.05 15.19
C GLY A 110 11.19 5.59 14.84
N LEU A 111 9.97 5.25 14.43
CA LEU A 111 9.62 3.89 13.97
C LEU A 111 10.47 3.47 12.77
N ILE A 112 10.96 2.23 12.79
CA ILE A 112 11.84 1.64 11.76
C ILE A 112 11.15 0.41 11.16
N PHE A 113 10.85 0.44 9.87
CA PHE A 113 10.18 -0.65 9.16
C PHE A 113 11.05 -1.92 9.08
N TRP A 114 10.44 -3.10 9.27
CA TRP A 114 11.13 -4.39 9.09
C TRP A 114 10.33 -5.49 8.38
N GLY A 115 9.01 -5.35 8.24
CA GLY A 115 8.18 -6.36 7.60
C GLY A 115 6.73 -5.95 7.40
N SER A 116 5.96 -6.83 6.76
CA SER A 116 4.53 -6.61 6.51
C SER A 116 3.73 -7.91 6.50
N SER A 117 2.41 -7.84 6.64
CA SER A 117 1.51 -8.96 6.35
C SER A 117 1.16 -9.01 4.85
N LEU A 118 0.38 -10.02 4.44
CA LEU A 118 -0.21 -10.16 3.10
C LEU A 118 -1.32 -9.12 2.89
N GLU A 119 -2.05 -8.83 3.96
CA GLU A 119 -3.08 -7.82 4.05
C GLU A 119 -2.50 -6.40 4.08
N SER A 120 -1.16 -6.27 4.03
CA SER A 120 -0.39 -5.02 4.01
C SER A 120 -0.32 -4.28 5.34
N ASP A 121 -0.59 -4.97 6.46
CA ASP A 121 -0.20 -4.49 7.78
C ASP A 121 1.32 -4.32 7.78
N THR A 122 1.80 -3.33 8.51
CA THR A 122 3.23 -3.01 8.56
C THR A 122 3.76 -3.15 9.96
N PHE A 123 4.97 -3.70 10.05
CA PHE A 123 5.64 -3.97 11.30
C PHE A 123 6.86 -3.08 11.43
N PHE A 124 6.93 -2.38 12.55
CA PHE A 124 8.00 -1.46 12.89
C PHE A 124 8.68 -1.90 14.17
N TRP A 125 9.97 -1.61 14.28
CA TRP A 125 10.62 -1.50 15.57
C TRP A 125 10.31 -0.12 16.13
N ARG A 126 10.08 -0.07 17.43
CA ARG A 126 10.05 1.16 18.21
C ARG A 126 11.35 1.25 19.02
N PRO A 127 12.25 2.17 18.70
CA PRO A 127 13.49 2.35 19.44
C PRO A 127 13.26 2.90 20.86
N VAL A 128 12.99 2.00 21.80
CA VAL A 128 12.85 2.33 23.23
C VAL A 128 14.23 2.24 23.88
N GLY A 129 14.92 3.38 23.99
CA GLY A 129 16.25 3.48 24.57
C GLY A 129 17.39 3.16 23.57
N ASP A 130 18.62 3.10 24.10
CA ASP A 130 19.83 3.02 23.29
C ASP A 130 20.23 1.58 22.88
N ASP A 131 19.64 0.57 23.53
CA ASP A 131 19.93 -0.84 23.27
C ASP A 131 18.92 -1.42 22.27
N PRO A 132 19.34 -1.77 21.03
CA PRO A 132 18.45 -2.36 20.03
C PRO A 132 17.77 -3.64 20.47
N ASP A 133 18.37 -4.40 21.39
CA ASP A 133 17.80 -5.65 21.88
C ASP A 133 16.59 -5.42 22.81
N GLN A 134 16.32 -4.18 23.20
CA GLN A 134 15.14 -3.77 23.97
C GLN A 134 14.03 -3.15 23.11
N TRP A 135 14.23 -3.03 21.79
CA TRP A 135 13.23 -2.44 20.92
C TRP A 135 11.97 -3.31 20.84
N THR A 136 10.82 -2.65 20.97
CA THR A 136 9.50 -3.29 20.90
C THR A 136 8.97 -3.29 19.47
N VAL A 137 7.91 -4.04 19.21
CA VAL A 137 7.24 -4.07 17.91
C VAL A 137 6.00 -3.18 17.93
N VAL A 138 5.85 -2.35 16.91
CA VAL A 138 4.60 -1.64 16.63
C VAL A 138 4.01 -2.19 15.33
N VAL A 139 2.75 -2.59 15.40
CA VAL A 139 1.94 -2.98 14.26
C VAL A 139 1.10 -1.79 13.83
N CYS A 140 0.99 -1.63 12.53
CA CYS A 140 0.19 -0.59 11.90
C CYS A 140 -0.66 -1.26 10.83
N ASP A 141 -1.97 -1.05 10.89
CA ASP A 141 -2.88 -1.55 9.88
C ASP A 141 -2.53 -0.97 8.49
N PRO A 142 -3.04 -1.54 7.39
CA PRO A 142 -2.68 -1.12 6.05
C PRO A 142 -3.05 0.34 5.75
N TYR A 143 -3.96 0.90 6.54
CA TYR A 143 -4.49 2.25 6.38
C TYR A 143 -3.80 3.28 7.26
N ARG A 144 -2.89 2.85 8.13
CA ARG A 144 -2.15 3.72 9.08
C ARG A 144 -3.03 4.44 10.08
N MET A 145 -4.12 3.76 10.39
CA MET A 145 -5.28 4.20 11.13
C MET A 145 -5.26 3.71 12.56
N GLU A 146 -4.75 2.50 12.77
CA GLU A 146 -4.65 1.85 14.06
C GLU A 146 -3.21 1.39 14.28
N TRP A 147 -2.71 1.66 15.47
CA TRP A 147 -1.34 1.36 15.86
C TRP A 147 -1.37 0.61 17.19
N GLU A 148 -0.77 -0.57 17.21
CA GLU A 148 -0.71 -1.42 18.38
C GLU A 148 0.76 -1.70 18.73
N GLU A 149 1.13 -1.41 19.97
CA GLU A 149 2.46 -1.76 20.47
C GLU A 149 2.42 -3.11 21.19
N HIS A 150 3.36 -3.98 20.83
CA HIS A 150 3.64 -5.23 21.52
C HIS A 150 4.99 -5.13 22.21
N GLU A 151 5.00 -5.34 23.53
CA GLU A 151 6.21 -5.38 24.37
C GLU A 151 7.03 -6.67 24.16
N THR A 152 7.37 -6.97 22.91
CA THR A 152 8.09 -8.17 22.49
C THR A 152 9.20 -7.80 21.51
N THR A 153 10.24 -8.64 21.43
CA THR A 153 11.23 -8.52 20.37
C THR A 153 10.63 -8.96 19.03
N MET A 154 11.27 -8.60 17.92
CA MET A 154 10.80 -8.96 16.58
C MET A 154 10.68 -10.48 16.39
N SER A 155 11.66 -11.26 16.84
CA SER A 155 11.59 -12.72 16.76
C SER A 155 10.48 -13.33 17.63
N ALA A 156 10.23 -12.79 18.82
CA ALA A 156 9.16 -13.27 19.70
C ALA A 156 7.78 -12.91 19.14
N PHE A 157 7.61 -11.70 18.61
CA PHE A 157 6.42 -11.28 17.89
C PHE A 157 6.14 -12.18 16.69
N LEU A 158 7.14 -12.40 15.83
CA LEU A 158 7.04 -13.29 14.67
C LEU A 158 6.68 -14.71 15.07
N LEU A 159 7.32 -15.27 16.11
CA LEU A 159 7.01 -16.62 16.57
C LEU A 159 5.53 -16.73 16.97
N GLY A 160 5.05 -15.78 17.77
CA GLY A 160 3.66 -15.78 18.22
C GLY A 160 2.65 -15.63 17.06
N LEU A 161 2.99 -14.84 16.02
CA LEU A 161 2.17 -14.77 14.81
C LEU A 161 2.17 -16.09 14.03
N VAL A 162 3.34 -16.69 13.84
CA VAL A 162 3.49 -17.93 13.05
C VAL A 162 2.83 -19.13 13.72
N THR A 163 2.80 -19.17 15.05
CA THR A 163 2.14 -20.23 15.84
C THR A 163 0.67 -19.94 16.14
N GLY A 164 0.18 -18.74 15.83
CA GLY A 164 -1.17 -18.30 16.18
C GLY A 164 -1.39 -18.08 17.69
N GLU A 165 -0.31 -17.95 18.46
CA GLU A 165 -0.34 -17.71 19.91
C GLU A 165 -0.44 -16.21 20.27
N LEU A 166 -0.11 -15.33 19.32
CA LEU A 166 -0.23 -13.88 19.47
C LEU A 166 -1.63 -13.42 18.99
N SER A 167 -2.30 -12.65 19.84
CA SER A 167 -3.50 -11.88 19.47
C SER A 167 -3.08 -10.44 19.24
N SER A 168 -3.63 -9.81 18.22
CA SER A 168 -3.50 -8.37 17.95
C SER A 168 -4.87 -7.85 17.57
N ASP A 169 -5.26 -6.73 18.20
CA ASP A 169 -6.52 -6.05 17.90
C ASP A 169 -6.46 -5.44 16.48
N VAL A 170 -5.28 -5.01 16.03
CA VAL A 170 -5.04 -4.49 14.69
C VAL A 170 -5.07 -5.58 13.61
N LEU A 171 -4.43 -6.73 13.85
CA LEU A 171 -4.37 -7.80 12.86
C LEU A 171 -5.67 -8.62 12.77
N GLY A 172 -6.47 -8.64 13.84
CA GLY A 172 -7.75 -9.35 13.87
C GLY A 172 -7.63 -10.85 13.52
N ASP A 173 -8.52 -11.32 12.64
CA ASP A 173 -8.54 -12.72 12.16
C ASP A 173 -7.42 -13.05 11.14
N SER A 174 -6.58 -12.06 10.77
CA SER A 174 -5.49 -12.22 9.81
C SER A 174 -4.27 -12.95 10.39
N VAL A 175 -4.29 -13.27 11.69
CA VAL A 175 -3.22 -14.04 12.34
C VAL A 175 -3.21 -15.47 11.76
N PRO A 176 -2.05 -15.97 11.27
CA PRO A 176 -1.95 -17.33 10.76
C PRO A 176 -2.43 -18.38 11.76
N THR A 177 -3.49 -19.12 11.42
CA THR A 177 -3.98 -20.25 12.24
C THR A 177 -3.49 -21.57 11.65
N GLY A 178 -2.41 -22.15 12.18
CA GLY A 178 -1.96 -23.47 11.76
C GLY A 178 -0.60 -23.90 12.33
N ASN A 179 -0.44 -25.19 12.60
CA ASN A 179 0.81 -25.77 13.14
C ASN A 179 1.89 -26.07 12.08
N ASP A 180 1.57 -25.95 10.78
CA ASP A 180 2.50 -26.25 9.70
C ASP A 180 3.17 -24.96 9.21
N ALA A 181 4.07 -24.43 10.04
CA ALA A 181 4.83 -23.24 9.73
C ALA A 181 5.68 -23.46 8.46
N THR A 182 5.53 -22.60 7.45
CA THR A 182 6.33 -22.66 6.21
C THR A 182 7.10 -21.38 6.01
N PHE A 183 8.25 -21.47 5.33
CA PHE A 183 9.00 -20.31 4.89
C PHE A 183 9.26 -20.36 3.39
N THR A 184 8.79 -19.35 2.69
CA THR A 184 8.97 -19.18 1.25
C THR A 184 9.91 -18.01 1.00
N PRO A 185 11.17 -18.25 0.56
CA PRO A 185 12.06 -17.16 0.17
C PRO A 185 11.41 -16.29 -0.90
N PHE A 186 11.62 -14.97 -0.83
CA PHE A 186 11.40 -14.16 -2.02
C PHE A 186 12.41 -14.62 -3.04
N THR A 187 11.95 -15.21 -4.13
CA THR A 187 12.80 -15.40 -5.29
C THR A 187 13.32 -14.03 -5.65
N SER A 188 14.64 -13.83 -5.63
CA SER A 188 15.26 -12.59 -6.07
C SER A 188 14.61 -12.21 -7.39
N GLN A 189 13.74 -11.18 -7.37
CA GLN A 189 13.52 -10.45 -8.60
C GLN A 189 14.94 -9.96 -8.97
N PRO A 190 15.38 -10.17 -10.21
CA PRO A 190 16.64 -9.56 -10.65
C PRO A 190 16.60 -8.10 -10.23
N ALA A 191 17.70 -7.59 -9.68
CA ALA A 191 17.83 -6.20 -9.22
C ALA A 191 17.14 -5.26 -10.21
N GLU A 192 16.52 -4.16 -9.79
CA GLU A 192 15.76 -3.28 -10.72
C GLU A 192 16.56 -2.82 -11.96
N SER A 193 17.90 -2.89 -11.91
CA SER A 193 18.83 -2.67 -13.03
C SER A 193 18.99 -3.86 -14.00
N GLU A 194 18.73 -5.08 -13.54
CA GLU A 194 18.73 -6.34 -14.31
C GLU A 194 17.32 -6.81 -14.68
N ALA A 195 16.29 -6.25 -14.03
CA ALA A 195 14.90 -6.56 -14.30
C ALA A 195 14.56 -6.12 -15.73
N GLN A 196 14.25 -7.10 -16.57
CA GLN A 196 13.87 -6.83 -17.94
C GLN A 196 12.54 -6.08 -17.95
N PRO A 197 12.39 -5.05 -18.80
CA PRO A 197 11.11 -4.38 -18.98
C PRO A 197 10.02 -5.41 -19.24
N LEU A 198 8.87 -5.26 -18.56
CA LEU A 198 7.69 -6.09 -18.84
C LEU A 198 7.43 -6.10 -20.35
N THR A 199 7.31 -7.29 -20.92
CA THR A 199 6.93 -7.42 -22.34
C THR A 199 5.51 -6.88 -22.54
N ALA A 200 5.12 -6.61 -23.79
CA ALA A 200 3.73 -6.19 -24.07
C ALA A 200 2.69 -7.22 -23.59
N GLU A 201 3.03 -8.51 -23.64
CA GLU A 201 2.20 -9.60 -23.12
C GLU A 201 2.14 -9.60 -21.59
N ASP A 202 3.27 -9.35 -20.93
CA ASP A 202 3.29 -9.19 -19.47
C ASP A 202 2.42 -8.03 -19.03
N LYS A 203 2.54 -6.86 -19.67
CA LYS A 203 1.70 -5.69 -19.35
C LYS A 203 0.21 -5.99 -19.58
N ALA A 204 -0.13 -6.64 -20.69
CA ALA A 204 -1.51 -7.00 -21.02
C ALA A 204 -2.20 -7.93 -20.00
N GLY A 205 -1.42 -8.76 -19.29
CA GLY A 205 -1.93 -9.65 -18.24
C GLY A 205 -1.54 -9.25 -16.82
N TYR A 206 -0.87 -8.12 -16.63
CA TYR A 206 -0.33 -7.69 -15.32
C TYR A 206 -1.39 -7.73 -14.23
N TRP A 207 -2.51 -7.03 -14.45
CA TRP A 207 -3.60 -6.91 -13.48
C TRP A 207 -4.35 -8.21 -13.22
N ARG A 208 -4.34 -9.14 -14.18
CA ARG A 208 -4.96 -10.47 -14.05
C ARG A 208 -4.08 -11.46 -13.30
N ARG A 209 -2.76 -11.28 -13.33
CA ARG A 209 -1.77 -12.10 -12.63
C ARG A 209 -1.35 -11.53 -11.28
N SER A 210 -1.76 -10.29 -10.97
CA SER A 210 -1.43 -9.64 -9.72
C SER A 210 -1.93 -10.50 -8.55
N PRO A 211 -1.10 -10.76 -7.52
CA PRO A 211 -1.47 -11.56 -6.35
C PRO A 211 -2.49 -10.86 -5.43
N LEU A 212 -2.99 -9.70 -5.84
CA LEU A 212 -4.12 -9.02 -5.20
C LEU A 212 -5.28 -10.01 -5.04
N PRO A 213 -6.05 -9.92 -3.94
CA PRO A 213 -7.13 -10.86 -3.68
C PRO A 213 -8.04 -10.97 -4.91
N SER A 214 -8.35 -12.21 -5.31
CA SER A 214 -9.27 -12.46 -6.41
C SER A 214 -10.70 -12.11 -5.94
N TRP A 215 -11.01 -10.82 -5.85
CA TRP A 215 -12.35 -10.36 -5.58
C TRP A 215 -13.23 -10.73 -6.77
N SER A 216 -14.20 -11.60 -6.52
CA SER A 216 -15.02 -12.23 -7.56
C SER A 216 -16.35 -11.51 -7.80
N ALA A 217 -16.68 -10.51 -6.97
CA ALA A 217 -17.91 -9.74 -7.11
C ALA A 217 -17.71 -8.52 -8.03
N GLU A 218 -18.73 -8.25 -8.85
CA GLU A 218 -18.81 -7.03 -9.64
C GLU A 218 -18.97 -5.82 -8.71
N PRO A 219 -18.10 -4.81 -8.79
CA PRO A 219 -18.20 -3.66 -7.91
C PRO A 219 -19.45 -2.84 -8.23
N ALA A 220 -20.37 -2.77 -7.27
CA ALA A 220 -21.67 -2.16 -7.48
C ALA A 220 -21.57 -0.65 -7.81
N GLY A 221 -22.28 -0.23 -8.86
CA GLY A 221 -22.49 1.19 -9.18
C GLY A 221 -23.43 1.86 -8.17
N ARG A 222 -23.04 3.01 -7.61
CA ARG A 222 -23.83 3.79 -6.63
C ARG A 222 -24.25 5.16 -7.17
N PHE A 223 -24.35 5.31 -8.50
CA PHE A 223 -24.64 6.61 -9.12
C PHE A 223 -25.95 7.25 -8.65
N ALA A 224 -27.01 6.45 -8.51
CA ALA A 224 -28.30 6.96 -8.06
C ALA A 224 -28.21 7.53 -6.63
N ASP A 225 -27.57 6.79 -5.73
CA ASP A 225 -27.37 7.19 -4.34
C ASP A 225 -26.43 8.39 -4.23
N LEU A 226 -25.36 8.43 -5.04
CA LEU A 226 -24.43 9.56 -5.10
C LEU A 226 -25.12 10.85 -5.56
N ARG A 227 -25.99 10.75 -6.58
CA ARG A 227 -26.78 11.89 -7.05
C ARG A 227 -27.76 12.39 -5.98
N GLU A 228 -28.42 11.48 -5.29
CA GLU A 228 -29.34 11.84 -4.21
C GLU A 228 -28.60 12.50 -3.04
N LEU A 229 -27.44 11.95 -2.66
CA LEU A 229 -26.60 12.45 -1.57
C LEU A 229 -26.06 13.85 -1.86
N VAL A 230 -25.45 14.06 -3.03
CA VAL A 230 -24.83 15.34 -3.41
C VAL A 230 -25.90 16.38 -3.73
N GLY A 231 -27.01 15.96 -4.34
CA GLY A 231 -28.07 16.85 -4.79
C GLY A 231 -27.60 17.85 -5.86
N GLY A 232 -28.40 18.88 -6.11
CA GLY A 232 -28.06 19.95 -7.04
C GLY A 232 -28.32 19.64 -8.52
N ASP A 233 -28.32 20.70 -9.33
CA ASP A 233 -28.33 20.63 -10.78
C ASP A 233 -27.09 21.34 -11.30
N TYR A 234 -26.12 20.57 -11.76
CA TYR A 234 -24.83 21.07 -12.27
C TYR A 234 -24.87 21.31 -13.78
N GLY A 235 -26.06 21.27 -14.39
CA GLY A 235 -26.27 21.56 -15.80
C GLY A 235 -25.70 20.46 -16.68
N ALA A 236 -26.32 19.28 -16.61
CA ALA A 236 -25.89 18.09 -17.32
C ALA A 236 -25.62 18.37 -18.82
N ARG A 237 -24.43 17.99 -19.29
CA ARG A 237 -24.05 18.16 -20.70
C ARG A 237 -23.53 16.85 -21.27
N PRO A 238 -24.17 16.31 -22.32
CA PRO A 238 -23.60 15.18 -23.03
C PRO A 238 -22.24 15.58 -23.59
N LEU A 239 -21.23 14.79 -23.29
CA LEU A 239 -19.90 14.95 -23.86
C LEU A 239 -19.82 14.16 -25.18
N PRO A 240 -19.02 14.62 -26.17
CA PRO A 240 -18.84 13.90 -27.42
C PRO A 240 -17.93 12.67 -27.20
N TRP A 241 -18.46 11.65 -26.50
CA TRP A 241 -17.68 10.49 -26.07
C TRP A 241 -17.04 9.74 -27.21
N GLU A 242 -17.70 9.63 -28.36
CA GLU A 242 -17.09 8.97 -29.52
C GLU A 242 -15.78 9.65 -29.98
N ASP A 243 -15.72 10.98 -29.93
CA ASP A 243 -14.51 11.73 -30.30
C ASP A 243 -13.46 11.66 -29.21
N ILE A 244 -13.88 11.69 -27.95
CA ILE A 244 -13.00 11.57 -26.77
C ILE A 244 -12.38 10.16 -26.74
N GLU A 245 -13.18 9.10 -26.85
CA GLU A 245 -12.73 7.71 -26.84
C GLU A 245 -11.84 7.42 -28.06
N ARG A 246 -12.08 8.08 -29.22
CA ARG A 246 -11.19 8.00 -30.38
C ARG A 246 -9.84 8.68 -30.15
N GLU A 247 -9.84 9.82 -29.47
CA GLU A 247 -8.60 10.54 -29.10
C GLU A 247 -7.78 9.76 -28.08
N PHE A 248 -8.43 9.27 -27.03
CA PHE A 248 -7.80 8.50 -25.97
C PHE A 248 -7.59 7.03 -26.38
N GLY A 249 -8.16 6.54 -27.47
CA GLY A 249 -7.94 5.16 -27.93
C GLY A 249 -8.43 4.07 -26.98
N PHE A 250 -9.35 4.38 -26.06
CA PHE A 250 -10.03 3.42 -25.19
C PHE A 250 -11.44 3.90 -24.85
N VAL A 251 -12.27 2.95 -24.41
CA VAL A 251 -13.63 3.23 -23.95
C VAL A 251 -13.61 3.53 -22.46
N PHE A 252 -14.19 4.67 -22.06
CA PHE A 252 -14.25 5.04 -20.65
C PHE A 252 -15.30 4.22 -19.90
N PRO A 253 -15.06 3.90 -18.60
CA PRO A 253 -16.05 3.25 -17.75
C PRO A 253 -17.41 3.98 -17.77
N GLN A 254 -18.50 3.23 -17.72
CA GLN A 254 -19.84 3.83 -17.86
C GLN A 254 -20.20 4.74 -16.68
N ASP A 255 -19.79 4.36 -15.48
CA ASP A 255 -19.95 5.13 -14.25
C ASP A 255 -19.17 6.46 -14.29
N TYR A 256 -17.95 6.46 -14.83
CA TYR A 256 -17.18 7.70 -15.09
C TYR A 256 -17.94 8.65 -16.02
N ARG A 257 -18.43 8.14 -17.15
CA ARG A 257 -19.17 8.94 -18.13
C ARG A 257 -20.43 9.55 -17.53
N LYS A 258 -21.21 8.74 -16.80
CA LYS A 258 -22.41 9.19 -16.09
C LYS A 258 -22.10 10.28 -15.05
N CYS A 259 -21.02 10.11 -14.28
CA CYS A 259 -20.58 11.12 -13.33
C CYS A 259 -20.25 12.45 -14.02
N LEU A 260 -19.44 12.43 -15.09
CA LEU A 260 -19.06 13.65 -15.79
C LEU A 260 -20.21 14.33 -16.52
N GLU A 261 -21.13 13.57 -17.11
CA GLU A 261 -22.29 14.16 -17.77
C GLU A 261 -23.26 14.81 -16.78
N HIS A 262 -23.26 14.37 -15.52
CA HIS A 262 -24.16 14.89 -14.49
C HIS A 262 -23.54 16.00 -13.65
N PHE A 263 -22.38 15.74 -13.05
CA PHE A 263 -21.68 16.66 -12.14
C PHE A 263 -20.69 17.57 -12.87
N GLY A 264 -20.12 17.11 -13.99
CA GLY A 264 -18.95 17.73 -14.60
C GLY A 264 -17.66 17.46 -13.82
N PRO A 265 -16.51 18.00 -14.29
CA PRO A 265 -15.29 18.01 -13.50
C PRO A 265 -15.49 18.81 -12.21
N GLY A 266 -14.88 18.35 -11.12
CA GLY A 266 -15.01 19.02 -9.84
C GLY A 266 -14.44 18.22 -8.69
N ASP A 267 -14.66 18.72 -7.48
CA ASP A 267 -14.05 18.23 -6.25
C ASP A 267 -15.13 17.72 -5.29
N PHE A 268 -15.10 16.43 -5.00
CA PHE A 268 -15.89 15.76 -3.96
C PHE A 268 -15.08 15.72 -2.67
N ARG A 269 -14.87 16.90 -2.06
CA ARG A 269 -14.21 17.07 -0.77
C ARG A 269 -12.87 16.35 -0.64
N GLY A 270 -12.03 16.46 -1.67
CA GLY A 270 -10.71 15.83 -1.72
C GLY A 270 -10.56 14.82 -2.85
N ILE A 271 -11.66 14.18 -3.31
CA ILE A 271 -11.63 13.41 -4.56
C ILE A 271 -11.91 14.34 -5.74
N ARG A 272 -10.90 14.58 -6.56
CA ARG A 272 -11.05 15.35 -7.79
C ARG A 272 -11.47 14.45 -8.95
N LEU A 273 -12.65 14.69 -9.50
CA LEU A 273 -13.10 14.07 -10.73
C LEU A 273 -12.50 14.85 -11.92
N MET A 274 -11.59 14.20 -12.64
CA MET A 274 -10.95 14.79 -13.82
C MET A 274 -11.87 14.65 -15.03
N ALA A 275 -11.77 15.58 -15.98
CA ALA A 275 -12.50 15.50 -17.24
C ALA A 275 -11.55 15.57 -18.44
N PRO A 276 -11.82 14.84 -19.53
CA PRO A 276 -11.12 15.06 -20.79
C PRO A 276 -11.49 16.43 -21.36
N ARG A 277 -10.50 17.15 -21.90
CA ARG A 277 -10.67 18.47 -22.53
C ARG A 277 -11.26 19.50 -21.55
N CYS A 278 -10.85 19.45 -20.29
CA CYS A 278 -11.29 20.43 -19.31
C CYS A 278 -10.61 21.77 -19.61
N ALA A 279 -11.38 22.87 -19.60
CA ALA A 279 -10.82 24.20 -19.73
C ALA A 279 -9.94 24.58 -18.52
N ASN A 280 -10.28 24.05 -17.34
CA ASN A 280 -9.44 24.17 -16.14
C ASN A 280 -8.40 23.04 -16.14
N LEU A 281 -7.13 23.41 -16.31
CA LEU A 281 -6.02 22.46 -16.41
C LEU A 281 -5.78 21.66 -15.13
N ASP A 282 -6.25 22.15 -13.97
CA ASP A 282 -6.16 21.42 -12.69
C ASP A 282 -7.14 20.25 -12.61
N TYR A 283 -8.10 20.19 -13.55
CA TYR A 283 -9.12 19.15 -13.69
C TYR A 283 -9.03 18.44 -15.06
N ASP A 284 -8.05 18.78 -15.89
CA ASP A 284 -7.89 18.16 -17.22
C ASP A 284 -7.19 16.80 -17.12
N LEU A 285 -7.86 15.77 -17.63
CA LEU A 285 -7.35 14.40 -17.63
C LEU A 285 -6.10 14.25 -18.50
N GLY A 286 -5.99 14.98 -19.60
CA GLY A 286 -4.81 14.94 -20.47
C GLY A 286 -3.56 15.45 -19.75
N VAL A 287 -3.68 16.54 -18.99
CA VAL A 287 -2.61 17.07 -18.13
C VAL A 287 -2.20 16.06 -17.06
N LEU A 288 -3.16 15.41 -16.41
CA LEU A 288 -2.88 14.35 -15.42
C LEU A 288 -2.05 13.21 -16.04
N LEU A 289 -2.49 12.69 -17.19
CA LEU A 289 -1.80 11.59 -17.87
C LEU A 289 -0.39 11.99 -18.34
N GLN A 290 -0.21 13.24 -18.80
CA GLN A 290 1.12 13.76 -19.16
C GLN A 290 2.05 13.79 -17.94
N ARG A 291 1.57 14.24 -16.77
CA ARG A 291 2.35 14.24 -15.53
C ARG A 291 2.73 12.82 -15.11
N MET A 292 1.78 11.90 -15.09
CA MET A 292 2.04 10.49 -14.79
C MET A 292 3.11 9.89 -15.70
N ARG A 293 3.04 10.20 -17.00
CA ARG A 293 4.04 9.73 -17.98
C ARG A 293 5.42 10.32 -17.71
N ALA A 294 5.50 11.62 -17.45
CA ALA A 294 6.78 12.27 -17.14
C ALA A 294 7.45 11.66 -15.90
N THR A 295 6.66 11.31 -14.87
CA THR A 295 7.18 10.60 -13.69
C THR A 295 7.61 9.18 -13.99
N ALA A 296 6.85 8.47 -14.83
CA ALA A 296 7.18 7.10 -15.23
C ALA A 296 8.44 6.99 -16.11
N ASP A 297 8.68 7.98 -17.00
CA ASP A 297 9.85 8.01 -17.88
C ASP A 297 11.17 8.25 -17.10
N GLN A 298 11.09 8.77 -15.88
CA GLN A 298 12.23 8.93 -14.99
C GLN A 298 12.62 7.63 -14.25
N ARG A 299 11.89 6.53 -14.44
CA ARG A 299 12.03 5.29 -13.64
C ARG A 299 12.28 4.03 -14.47
N SER A 300 12.81 2.99 -13.80
CA SER A 300 12.99 1.66 -14.40
C SER A 300 11.63 1.08 -14.79
N PRO A 301 11.44 0.57 -16.03
CA PRO A 301 10.17 -0.01 -16.49
C PRO A 301 9.73 -1.26 -15.75
N ALA A 302 10.60 -1.87 -14.95
CA ALA A 302 10.40 -3.22 -14.44
C ALA A 302 9.58 -3.30 -13.13
N THR A 303 9.50 -2.22 -12.35
CA THR A 303 8.81 -2.21 -11.05
C THR A 303 7.56 -1.33 -10.99
N ARG A 304 7.22 -0.64 -12.09
CA ARG A 304 6.04 0.22 -12.13
C ARG A 304 4.80 -0.50 -12.64
N VAL A 305 3.66 -0.10 -12.08
CA VAL A 305 2.34 -0.52 -12.54
C VAL A 305 2.09 -0.01 -13.97
N PRO A 306 1.58 -0.85 -14.90
CA PRO A 306 1.23 -0.41 -16.23
C PRO A 306 -0.02 0.48 -16.19
N PHE A 307 0.06 1.63 -16.84
CA PHE A 307 -1.04 2.57 -17.01
C PHE A 307 -1.16 2.99 -18.48
N TYR A 308 -2.36 3.43 -18.88
CA TYR A 308 -2.64 3.88 -20.24
C TYR A 308 -1.63 4.98 -20.66
N PRO A 309 -1.03 4.94 -21.87
CA PRO A 309 -1.42 4.15 -23.06
C PRO A 309 -0.80 2.76 -23.20
N GLU A 310 -0.19 2.20 -22.16
CA GLU A 310 0.44 0.89 -22.28
C GLU A 310 -0.58 -0.24 -22.45
N PRO A 311 -0.20 -1.34 -23.13
CA PRO A 311 -1.06 -2.52 -23.24
C PRO A 311 -1.49 -3.03 -21.86
N GLY A 312 -2.79 -3.15 -21.62
CA GLY A 312 -3.32 -3.55 -20.31
C GLY A 312 -3.10 -2.52 -19.20
N GLY A 313 -2.80 -1.28 -19.54
CA GLY A 313 -2.61 -0.23 -18.55
C GLY A 313 -3.91 0.19 -17.85
N ALA A 314 -3.81 0.49 -16.55
CA ALA A 314 -4.90 1.12 -15.82
C ALA A 314 -5.19 2.55 -16.29
N ILE A 315 -6.44 2.97 -16.16
CA ILE A 315 -6.96 4.23 -16.70
C ILE A 315 -7.17 5.22 -15.57
N ALA A 316 -6.48 6.37 -15.63
CA ALA A 316 -6.71 7.45 -14.67
C ALA A 316 -8.08 8.10 -14.86
N TRP A 317 -8.71 8.44 -13.75
CA TRP A 317 -10.01 9.12 -13.74
C TRP A 317 -10.08 10.24 -12.69
N GLY A 318 -9.20 10.23 -11.69
CA GLY A 318 -9.28 11.13 -10.56
C GLY A 318 -7.96 11.32 -9.83
N THR A 319 -7.96 12.24 -8.89
CA THR A 319 -6.92 12.35 -7.84
C THR A 319 -7.60 12.42 -6.48
N VAL A 320 -6.87 12.08 -5.43
CA VAL A 320 -7.32 12.24 -4.04
C VAL A 320 -6.21 12.82 -3.19
N GLY A 321 -6.53 13.86 -2.42
CA GLY A 321 -5.51 14.66 -1.74
C GLY A 321 -4.50 15.26 -2.72
N GLU A 322 -3.28 15.55 -2.25
CA GLU A 322 -2.24 16.17 -3.09
C GLU A 322 -1.34 15.14 -3.81
N HIS A 323 -1.26 13.91 -3.31
CA HIS A 323 -0.20 12.97 -3.68
C HIS A 323 -0.65 11.70 -4.39
N HIS A 324 -1.97 11.50 -4.56
CA HIS A 324 -2.50 10.22 -5.03
C HIS A 324 -3.35 10.36 -6.30
N VAL A 325 -3.17 9.39 -7.18
CA VAL A 325 -3.92 9.23 -8.43
C VAL A 325 -4.86 8.05 -8.31
N LEU A 326 -6.08 8.23 -8.79
CA LEU A 326 -7.11 7.20 -8.85
C LEU A 326 -7.23 6.65 -10.28
N LEU A 327 -7.18 5.32 -10.37
CA LEU A 327 -7.13 4.54 -11.59
C LEU A 327 -8.25 3.51 -11.62
N ARG A 328 -8.58 3.00 -12.82
CA ARG A 328 -9.39 1.80 -13.06
C ARG A 328 -8.52 0.71 -13.66
N ALA A 329 -8.38 -0.43 -12.97
CA ALA A 329 -7.49 -1.50 -13.36
C ALA A 329 -8.17 -2.57 -14.24
N PRO A 330 -7.63 -2.92 -15.42
CA PRO A 330 -8.18 -3.92 -16.33
C PRO A 330 -7.97 -5.37 -15.85
N MET A 331 -8.58 -5.71 -14.73
CA MET A 331 -8.49 -7.01 -14.07
C MET A 331 -9.42 -8.08 -14.70
N HIS A 332 -10.38 -7.66 -15.53
CA HIS A 332 -11.34 -8.54 -16.21
C HIS A 332 -11.51 -8.11 -17.67
N GLU A 333 -11.97 -8.99 -18.54
CA GLU A 333 -12.35 -8.65 -19.93
C GLU A 333 -13.53 -7.67 -20.02
N ASP A 334 -14.27 -7.50 -18.91
CA ASP A 334 -15.45 -6.66 -18.81
C ASP A 334 -15.07 -5.40 -18.02
N PRO A 335 -15.06 -4.21 -18.65
CA PRO A 335 -14.72 -2.96 -17.99
C PRO A 335 -15.58 -2.59 -16.78
N GLN A 336 -16.81 -3.13 -16.67
CA GLN A 336 -17.66 -2.89 -15.52
C GLN A 336 -17.11 -3.56 -14.26
N LYS A 337 -16.43 -4.70 -14.42
CA LYS A 337 -15.82 -5.48 -13.33
C LYS A 337 -14.45 -4.99 -12.91
N TRP A 338 -13.96 -3.91 -13.48
CA TRP A 338 -12.68 -3.33 -13.06
C TRP A 338 -12.82 -2.74 -11.67
N ASN A 339 -11.74 -2.74 -10.88
CA ASN A 339 -11.71 -2.14 -9.56
C ASN A 339 -11.03 -0.78 -9.61
N CYS A 340 -11.38 0.08 -8.65
CA CYS A 340 -10.63 1.32 -8.45
C CYS A 340 -9.29 0.99 -7.77
N VAL A 341 -8.24 1.68 -8.22
CA VAL A 341 -6.90 1.56 -7.65
C VAL A 341 -6.40 2.95 -7.32
N MET A 342 -5.79 3.09 -6.15
CA MET A 342 -5.05 4.30 -5.77
C MET A 342 -3.57 4.00 -5.82
N THR A 343 -2.79 4.96 -6.33
CA THR A 343 -1.34 4.93 -6.29
C THR A 343 -0.80 6.32 -6.00
N GLY A 344 0.35 6.41 -5.34
CA GLY A 344 1.07 7.68 -5.24
C GLY A 344 1.60 8.12 -6.62
N TRP A 345 1.99 9.39 -6.76
CA TRP A 345 2.64 9.90 -7.98
C TRP A 345 3.87 9.09 -8.41
N GLU A 346 4.51 8.47 -7.43
CA GLU A 346 5.69 7.63 -7.58
C GLU A 346 5.41 6.25 -8.18
N ILE A 347 4.14 5.81 -8.23
CA ILE A 347 3.68 4.55 -8.86
C ILE A 347 4.44 3.31 -8.33
N ARG A 348 4.77 3.29 -7.03
CA ARG A 348 5.49 2.18 -6.37
C ARG A 348 4.56 1.13 -5.78
N SER A 349 3.50 1.58 -5.13
CA SER A 349 2.50 0.75 -4.46
C SER A 349 1.10 1.10 -4.93
N THR A 350 0.20 0.12 -4.81
CA THR A 350 -1.20 0.28 -5.20
C THR A 350 -2.11 -0.26 -4.12
N ASN A 351 -3.06 0.57 -3.70
CA ASN A 351 -4.19 0.12 -2.90
C ASN A 351 -5.35 -0.15 -3.84
N VAL A 352 -5.96 -1.32 -3.76
CA VAL A 352 -7.09 -1.67 -4.61
C VAL A 352 -8.36 -1.69 -3.79
N PHE A 353 -9.41 -1.07 -4.34
CA PHE A 353 -10.70 -0.90 -3.73
C PHE A 353 -11.74 -1.67 -4.55
N GLU A 354 -12.55 -2.51 -3.90
CA GLU A 354 -13.63 -3.30 -4.52
C GLU A 354 -14.84 -2.42 -4.89
N HIS A 355 -14.57 -1.31 -5.58
CA HIS A 355 -15.52 -0.22 -5.77
C HIS A 355 -15.53 0.24 -7.23
N SER A 356 -16.71 0.59 -7.71
CA SER A 356 -16.90 1.39 -8.91
C SER A 356 -16.43 2.82 -8.62
N ILE A 357 -16.27 3.67 -9.63
CA ILE A 357 -15.92 5.09 -9.40
C ILE A 357 -17.01 5.75 -8.54
N THR A 358 -18.27 5.50 -8.89
CA THR A 358 -19.41 6.01 -8.13
C THR A 358 -19.50 5.44 -6.73
N GLY A 359 -19.17 4.15 -6.56
CA GLY A 359 -19.14 3.49 -5.25
C GLY A 359 -18.05 4.04 -4.36
N LEU A 360 -16.87 4.31 -4.92
CA LEU A 360 -15.73 4.87 -4.19
C LEU A 360 -16.04 6.29 -3.72
N ILE A 361 -16.56 7.15 -4.61
CA ILE A 361 -16.93 8.54 -4.25
C ILE A 361 -18.06 8.54 -3.22
N TYR A 362 -19.11 7.73 -3.44
CA TYR A 362 -20.23 7.64 -2.51
C TYR A 362 -19.74 7.24 -1.13
N GLY A 363 -19.02 6.13 -1.06
CA GLY A 363 -18.54 5.61 0.21
C GLY A 363 -17.55 6.57 0.88
N TYR A 364 -16.70 7.27 0.14
CA TYR A 364 -15.85 8.34 0.67
C TYR A 364 -16.64 9.47 1.34
N LEU A 365 -17.72 9.92 0.71
CA LEU A 365 -18.57 10.98 1.26
C LEU A 365 -19.42 10.53 2.45
N THR A 366 -19.83 9.26 2.49
CA THR A 366 -20.66 8.69 3.57
C THR A 366 -19.85 7.99 4.66
N LYS A 367 -18.55 7.79 4.44
CA LYS A 367 -17.67 6.91 5.24
C LYS A 367 -18.17 5.47 5.32
N GLU A 368 -18.84 4.99 4.27
CA GLU A 368 -19.36 3.63 4.16
C GLU A 368 -18.54 2.78 3.21
N GLY A 369 -18.05 1.62 3.67
CA GLY A 369 -17.50 0.57 2.80
C GLY A 369 -16.01 0.34 3.00
N GLY A 370 -15.68 -0.83 3.55
CA GLY A 370 -14.32 -1.40 3.62
C GLY A 370 -13.17 -0.39 3.73
N LEU A 371 -12.31 -0.42 2.71
CA LEU A 371 -11.05 0.30 2.55
C LEU A 371 -11.13 1.84 2.45
N ILE A 372 -12.32 2.44 2.45
CA ILE A 372 -12.50 3.86 2.09
C ILE A 372 -11.76 4.84 3.01
N ASN A 373 -11.60 4.50 4.29
CA ASN A 373 -10.87 5.37 5.22
C ASN A 373 -9.36 5.47 4.90
N ALA A 374 -8.84 4.59 4.03
CA ALA A 374 -7.49 4.67 3.50
C ALA A 374 -7.30 5.78 2.46
N LEU A 375 -8.39 6.38 1.97
CA LEU A 375 -8.32 7.52 1.05
C LEU A 375 -7.92 8.78 1.83
N PRO A 376 -6.93 9.55 1.34
CA PRO A 376 -6.54 10.82 1.95
C PRO A 376 -7.75 11.75 2.17
N GLY A 377 -7.85 12.34 3.37
CA GLY A 377 -8.92 13.27 3.72
C GLY A 377 -10.25 12.61 4.13
N ALA A 378 -10.39 11.27 4.03
CA ALA A 378 -11.64 10.58 4.36
C ALA A 378 -12.03 10.75 5.85
N ARG A 379 -11.04 10.80 6.75
CA ARG A 379 -11.26 10.87 8.20
C ARG A 379 -11.64 12.26 8.66
N GLU A 380 -10.96 13.29 8.16
CA GLU A 380 -11.20 14.70 8.44
C GLU A 380 -12.45 15.24 7.75
N LEU A 381 -13.02 14.46 6.83
CA LEU A 381 -14.25 14.80 6.13
C LEU A 381 -15.41 14.96 7.14
N ASP A 382 -15.79 16.20 7.41
CA ASP A 382 -16.94 16.49 8.26
C ASP A 382 -18.23 16.11 7.53
N THR A 383 -18.96 15.09 7.96
CA THR A 383 -20.22 14.69 7.31
C THR A 383 -21.37 15.65 7.61
N ALA A 384 -21.18 16.63 8.52
CA ALA A 384 -22.21 17.57 8.94
C ALA A 384 -22.07 18.95 8.28
N GLY A 385 -22.88 19.22 7.24
CA GLY A 385 -23.01 20.55 6.64
C GLY A 385 -21.91 20.92 5.65
N GLY A 386 -22.22 21.86 4.75
CA GLY A 386 -21.34 22.32 3.66
C GLY A 386 -21.61 21.66 2.30
N GLU A 387 -21.06 22.23 1.23
CA GLU A 387 -21.22 21.71 -0.13
C GLU A 387 -20.43 20.38 -0.29
N LEU A 388 -21.07 19.33 -0.82
CA LEU A 388 -20.44 18.02 -1.02
C LEU A 388 -19.65 17.91 -2.33
N PHE A 389 -19.97 18.77 -3.29
CA PHE A 389 -19.30 18.81 -4.59
C PHE A 389 -19.11 20.25 -5.05
N ARG A 390 -17.88 20.59 -5.40
CA ARG A 390 -17.53 21.89 -5.97
C ARG A 390 -17.13 21.73 -7.45
N PRO A 391 -17.90 22.29 -8.40
CA PRO A 391 -17.51 22.30 -9.81
C PRO A 391 -16.14 22.96 -10.06
N ALA A 392 -15.45 22.51 -11.11
CA ALA A 392 -14.12 22.98 -11.52
C ALA A 392 -14.06 24.43 -12.03
#